data_AF-A0A7S2VRC4-F1
#
_entry.id   AF-A0A7S2VRC4-F1
#
_cell.length_a   1.000
_cell.length_b   1.000
_cell.length_c   1.000
_cell.angle_alpha   90.00
_cell.angle_beta   90.00
_cell.angle_gamma   90.00
#
_symmetry.space_group_name_H-M   'P 1'
#
loop_
_entity.id
_entity.type
_entity.pdbx_description
1 polymer ?
#
loop_
_entity_poly.entity_id
_entity_poly.type
_entity_poly.pdbx_seq_one_letter_code
_entity_poly.pdbx_strand_id
1 'polypeptide(L)'
;RISMLACMGYITPELVGKFPGYLSPSQGVSFEDVPNGLAAISKVPSYGWLQIIAYCLYCEASALNFGYFDSAAAAAQPGDYGWRPPLLATDDAAVKTKRLNAEL
;
A
#
# COMPACT_ATOMS: atom_id res chain seq x y z
N ARG A 1 -1.50 1.67 8.99
CA ARG A 1 -1.66 0.87 7.75
C ARG A 1 -0.32 0.45 7.12
N ILE A 2 0.69 1.32 6.99
CA ILE A 2 2.00 0.97 6.37
C ILE A 2 2.66 -0.24 7.05
N SER A 3 2.70 -0.26 8.39
CA SER A 3 3.31 -1.35 9.18
C SER A 3 2.64 -2.71 8.95
N MET A 4 1.32 -2.75 8.82
CA MET A 4 0.56 -3.98 8.57
C MET A 4 0.92 -4.58 7.20
N LEU A 5 0.98 -3.74 6.17
CA LEU A 5 1.36 -4.17 4.82
C LEU A 5 2.84 -4.55 4.75
N ALA A 6 3.74 -3.84 5.44
CA ALA A 6 5.16 -4.17 5.49
C ALA A 6 5.42 -5.52 6.18
N CYS A 7 4.72 -5.82 7.28
CA CYS A 7 4.84 -7.10 7.97
C CYS A 7 4.39 -8.27 7.07
N MET A 8 3.21 -8.15 6.44
CA MET A 8 2.74 -9.15 5.49
C MET A 8 3.67 -9.28 4.26
N GLY A 9 4.21 -8.17 3.77
CA GLY A 9 5.16 -8.13 2.66
C GLY A 9 6.52 -8.74 3.00
N TYR A 10 6.90 -8.80 4.28
CA TYR A 10 8.09 -9.52 4.74
C TYR A 10 7.84 -11.04 4.80
N ILE A 11 6.65 -11.45 5.27
CA ILE A 11 6.30 -12.88 5.46
C ILE A 11 5.97 -13.58 4.13
N THR A 12 5.24 -12.91 3.24
CA THR A 12 4.70 -13.55 2.01
C THR A 12 5.79 -14.14 1.09
N PRO A 13 6.92 -13.45 0.82
CA PRO A 13 8.01 -13.99 0.02
C PRO A 13 8.71 -15.21 0.65
N GLU A 14 8.60 -15.37 1.98
CA GLU A 14 9.14 -16.53 2.70
C GLU A 14 8.18 -17.72 2.66
N LEU A 15 6.87 -17.47 2.78
CA LEU A 15 5.87 -18.53 2.92
C LEU A 15 5.31 -19.02 1.58
N VAL A 16 5.05 -18.11 0.64
CA VAL A 16 4.37 -18.39 -0.64
C VAL A 16 5.37 -18.47 -1.81
N GLY A 17 6.62 -18.04 -1.58
CA GLY A 17 7.64 -17.92 -2.61
C GLY A 17 7.55 -16.60 -3.37
N LYS A 18 8.42 -16.45 -4.37
CA LYS A 18 8.53 -15.23 -5.18
C LYS A 18 7.79 -15.40 -6.50
N PHE A 19 7.33 -14.31 -7.09
CA PHE A 19 6.66 -14.36 -8.38
C PHE A 19 7.61 -14.88 -9.47
N PRO A 20 7.16 -15.74 -10.39
CA PRO A 20 7.97 -16.15 -11.52
C PRO A 20 8.12 -14.98 -12.52
N GLY A 21 9.34 -14.75 -13.01
CA GLY A 21 9.62 -13.77 -14.08
C GLY A 21 10.66 -12.71 -13.71
N TYR A 22 10.69 -11.65 -14.52
CA TYR A 22 11.65 -10.55 -14.40
C TYR A 22 11.05 -9.32 -13.73
N LEU A 23 11.74 -8.82 -12.70
CA LEU A 23 11.47 -7.52 -12.08
C LEU A 23 11.82 -6.39 -13.05
N SER A 24 12.93 -6.54 -13.78
CA SER A 24 13.34 -5.60 -14.82
C SER A 24 13.93 -6.36 -16.02
N PRO A 25 13.15 -6.53 -17.10
CA PRO A 25 13.63 -7.20 -18.30
C PRO A 25 14.83 -6.49 -18.95
N SER A 26 14.91 -5.15 -18.82
CA SER A 26 16.00 -4.35 -19.37
C SER A 26 17.31 -4.47 -18.59
N GLN A 27 17.25 -4.83 -17.31
CA GLN A 27 18.43 -5.06 -16.46
C GLN A 27 18.67 -6.54 -16.13
N GLY A 28 17.83 -7.44 -16.67
CA GLY A 28 17.93 -8.89 -16.46
C GLY A 28 17.69 -9.33 -15.01
N VAL A 29 17.09 -8.49 -14.16
CA VAL A 29 16.87 -8.81 -12.74
C VAL A 29 15.61 -9.64 -12.60
N SER A 30 15.73 -10.89 -12.14
CA SER A 30 14.57 -11.74 -11.83
C SER A 30 14.02 -11.44 -10.44
N PHE A 31 12.75 -11.79 -10.19
CA PHE A 31 12.21 -11.74 -8.84
C PHE A 31 12.89 -12.75 -7.91
N GLU A 32 13.47 -13.83 -8.44
CA GLU A 32 14.25 -14.80 -7.67
C GLU A 32 15.53 -14.19 -7.08
N ASP A 33 16.17 -13.29 -7.82
CA ASP A 33 17.42 -12.61 -7.46
C ASP A 33 17.26 -11.56 -6.35
N VAL A 34 16.03 -11.21 -5.97
CA VAL A 34 15.74 -10.23 -4.91
C VAL A 34 15.77 -10.95 -3.56
N PRO A 35 16.78 -10.75 -2.70
CA PRO A 35 16.84 -11.42 -1.40
C PRO A 35 15.71 -10.90 -0.48
N ASN A 36 15.23 -11.75 0.41
CA ASN A 36 14.19 -11.36 1.37
C ASN A 36 14.77 -10.38 2.42
N GLY A 37 13.92 -9.51 2.94
CA GLY A 37 14.30 -8.51 3.94
C GLY A 37 15.00 -7.28 3.38
N LEU A 38 15.84 -6.63 4.20
CA LEU A 38 16.38 -5.29 3.91
C LEU A 38 17.24 -5.23 2.64
N ALA A 39 17.86 -6.35 2.26
CA ALA A 39 18.67 -6.44 1.05
C ALA A 39 17.85 -6.39 -0.25
N ALA A 40 16.52 -6.52 -0.18
CA ALA A 40 15.64 -6.33 -1.33
C ALA A 40 15.69 -4.88 -1.85
N ILE A 41 15.86 -3.91 -0.93
CA ILE A 41 15.80 -2.48 -1.24
C ILE A 41 16.87 -2.08 -2.26
N SER A 42 18.07 -2.67 -2.15
CA SER A 42 19.20 -2.37 -3.03
C SER A 42 19.17 -3.09 -4.38
N LYS A 43 18.29 -4.07 -4.56
CA LYS A 43 18.11 -4.81 -5.83
C LYS A 43 17.05 -4.21 -6.73
N VAL A 44 16.14 -3.42 -6.17
CA VAL A 44 15.12 -2.72 -6.96
C VAL A 44 15.79 -1.59 -7.74
N PRO A 45 15.61 -1.53 -9.07
CA PRO A 45 16.16 -0.45 -9.89
C PRO A 45 15.69 0.94 -9.45
N SER A 46 16.55 1.95 -9.59
CA SER A 46 16.23 3.34 -9.24
C SER A 46 14.98 3.88 -9.96
N TYR A 47 14.75 3.45 -11.20
CA TYR A 47 13.56 3.83 -11.95
C TYR A 47 12.28 3.22 -11.36
N GLY A 48 12.35 2.00 -10.81
CA GLY A 48 11.23 1.38 -10.10
C GLY A 48 10.87 2.14 -8.82
N TRP A 49 11.88 2.58 -8.06
CA TRP A 49 11.66 3.45 -6.89
C TRP A 49 10.99 4.77 -7.25
N LEU A 50 11.38 5.38 -8.36
CA LEU A 50 10.77 6.62 -8.84
C LEU A 50 9.27 6.44 -9.13
N GLN A 51 8.90 5.34 -9.77
CA GLN A 51 7.49 5.00 -10.03
C GLN A 51 6.70 4.79 -8.73
N ILE A 52 7.28 4.08 -7.76
CA ILE A 52 6.65 3.85 -6.45
C ILE A 52 6.40 5.18 -5.73
N ILE A 53 7.42 6.04 -5.64
CA ILE A 53 7.31 7.33 -4.96
C ILE A 53 6.30 8.23 -5.67
N ALA A 54 6.34 8.31 -6.99
CA ALA A 54 5.39 9.11 -7.78
C ALA A 54 3.95 8.64 -7.57
N TYR A 55 3.72 7.32 -7.54
CA TYR A 55 2.39 6.76 -7.28
C TYR A 55 1.92 7.01 -5.85
N CYS A 56 2.79 6.84 -4.85
CA CYS A 56 2.47 7.16 -3.46
C CYS A 56 2.10 8.64 -3.28
N LEU A 57 2.87 9.54 -3.89
CA LEU A 57 2.60 10.99 -3.87
C LEU A 57 1.24 11.30 -4.52
N TYR A 58 0.95 10.70 -5.68
CA TYR A 58 -0.35 10.83 -6.33
C TYR A 58 -1.49 10.32 -5.43
N CYS A 59 -1.34 9.17 -4.78
CA CYS A 59 -2.35 8.63 -3.88
C CYS A 59 -2.59 9.55 -2.68
N GLU A 60 -1.54 10.02 -2.00
CA GLU A 60 -1.66 10.95 -0.87
C GLU A 60 -2.26 12.29 -1.29
N ALA A 61 -1.88 12.82 -2.45
CA ALA A 61 -2.45 14.05 -2.98
C ALA A 61 -3.93 13.88 -3.37
N SER A 62 -4.30 12.78 -4.03
CA SER A 62 -5.68 12.49 -4.44
C SER A 62 -6.60 12.27 -3.24
N ALA A 63 -6.11 11.65 -2.17
CA ALA A 63 -6.83 11.45 -0.91
C ALA A 63 -7.19 12.78 -0.22
N LEU A 64 -6.41 13.84 -0.49
CA LEU A 64 -6.66 15.20 -0.01
C LEU A 64 -7.21 16.12 -1.13
N ASN A 65 -7.75 15.53 -2.20
CA ASN A 65 -8.28 16.24 -3.38
C ASN A 65 -7.32 17.31 -3.95
N PHE A 66 -6.03 16.97 -3.99
CA PHE A 66 -4.92 17.83 -4.43
C PHE A 66 -4.87 19.19 -3.72
N GLY A 67 -5.35 19.27 -2.48
CA GLY A 67 -5.34 20.49 -1.66
C GLY A 67 -6.22 21.63 -2.20
N TYR A 68 -7.00 21.40 -3.24
CA TYR A 68 -7.73 22.46 -3.96
C TYR A 68 -9.22 22.50 -3.63
N PHE A 69 -9.81 21.38 -3.19
CA PHE A 69 -11.24 21.28 -2.91
C PHE A 69 -11.53 20.31 -1.77
N ASP A 70 -11.51 20.77 -0.51
CA ASP A 70 -12.46 20.19 0.43
C ASP A 70 -12.78 21.08 1.64
N SER A 71 -13.95 21.71 1.62
CA SER A 71 -14.60 22.19 2.83
C SER A 71 -15.16 21.03 3.68
N ALA A 72 -15.11 19.77 3.20
CA ALA A 72 -15.47 18.56 3.93
C ALA A 72 -14.27 17.77 4.52
N ALA A 73 -13.01 18.11 4.20
CA ALA A 73 -11.84 17.43 4.79
C ALA A 73 -11.72 17.73 6.30
N ALA A 74 -12.25 18.87 6.74
CA ALA A 74 -12.39 19.21 8.15
C ALA A 74 -13.49 18.39 8.87
N ALA A 75 -14.44 17.81 8.12
CA ALA A 75 -15.54 16.98 8.64
C ALA A 75 -15.31 15.47 8.44
N ALA A 76 -14.33 15.10 7.60
CA ALA A 76 -13.97 13.71 7.33
C ALA A 76 -13.40 13.04 8.58
N GLN A 77 -13.89 11.84 8.88
CA GLN A 77 -13.36 11.04 9.99
C GLN A 77 -11.93 10.59 9.65
N PRO A 78 -11.00 10.58 10.62
CA PRO A 78 -9.61 10.18 10.36
C PRO A 78 -9.53 8.80 9.69
N GLY A 79 -8.86 8.73 8.54
CA GLY A 79 -8.66 7.49 7.78
C GLY A 79 -9.83 7.02 6.90
N ASP A 80 -10.92 7.79 6.83
CA ASP A 80 -12.08 7.55 5.95
C ASP A 80 -11.92 8.32 4.62
N TYR A 81 -11.31 7.67 3.64
CA TYR A 81 -11.05 8.23 2.30
C TYR A 81 -12.12 7.84 1.26
N GLY A 82 -13.31 7.44 1.70
CA GLY A 82 -14.43 7.09 0.79
C GLY A 82 -14.26 5.77 0.02
N TRP A 83 -13.16 5.04 0.21
CA TRP A 83 -12.97 3.71 -0.38
C TRP A 83 -13.83 2.67 0.33
N ARG A 84 -14.89 2.21 -0.35
CA ARG A 84 -15.90 1.27 0.20
C ARG A 84 -15.91 -0.05 -0.57
N PRO A 85 -14.99 -0.99 -0.28
CA PRO A 85 -15.01 -2.30 -0.90
C PRO A 85 -16.28 -3.07 -0.47
N PRO A 86 -16.95 -3.79 -1.40
CA PRO A 86 -18.31 -4.33 -1.23
C PRO A 86 -18.48 -5.38 -0.11
N LEU A 87 -17.39 -5.84 0.53
CA LEU A 87 -17.41 -6.85 1.59
C LEU A 87 -16.80 -6.38 2.92
N LEU A 88 -16.08 -5.25 2.93
CA LEU A 88 -15.42 -4.74 4.14
C LEU A 88 -16.05 -3.43 4.63
N ALA A 89 -16.68 -2.66 3.74
CA ALA A 89 -17.52 -1.55 4.11
C ALA A 89 -18.83 -2.06 4.73
N THR A 90 -19.28 -1.40 5.78
CA THR A 90 -20.56 -1.66 6.42
C THR A 90 -21.14 -0.35 6.90
N ASP A 91 -22.45 -0.18 6.76
CA ASP A 91 -23.17 0.99 7.28
C ASP A 91 -23.69 0.74 8.71
N ASP A 92 -23.58 -0.49 9.25
CA ASP A 92 -23.90 -0.80 10.65
C ASP A 92 -22.85 -0.22 11.61
N ALA A 93 -23.30 0.69 12.49
CA ALA A 93 -22.47 1.40 13.45
C ALA A 93 -21.73 0.48 14.44
N ALA A 94 -22.37 -0.61 14.91
CA ALA A 94 -21.75 -1.51 15.87
C ALA A 94 -20.60 -2.30 15.24
N VAL A 95 -20.80 -2.76 14.00
CA VAL A 95 -19.78 -3.49 13.24
C VAL A 95 -18.66 -2.55 12.78
N LYS A 96 -18.98 -1.30 12.42
CA LYS A 96 -18.00 -0.27 12.06
C LYS A 96 -17.02 0.00 13.21
N THR A 97 -17.51 0.25 14.42
CA THR A 97 -16.66 0.49 15.61
C THR A 97 -15.77 -0.72 15.93
N LYS A 98 -16.33 -1.93 15.89
CA LYS A 98 -15.54 -3.16 16.12
C LYS A 98 -14.40 -3.30 15.11
N ARG A 99 -14.65 -3.03 13.83
CA ARG A 99 -13.64 -3.15 12.77
C ARG A 99 -12.57 -2.06 12.86
N LEU A 100 -12.96 -0.82 13.19
CA LEU A 100 -12.02 0.28 13.44
C LEU A 100 -11.08 -0.02 14.60
N ASN A 101 -11.61 -0.58 15.70
CA ASN A 101 -10.78 -0.98 16.84
C ASN A 101 -9.81 -2.12 16.50
N ALA A 102 -10.15 -2.99 15.54
CA ALA A 102 -9.26 -4.05 15.06
C ALA A 102 -8.21 -3.54 14.05
N GLU A 103 -8.38 -2.32 13.53
CA GLU A 103 -7.45 -1.68 12.61
C GLU A 103 -6.39 -0.83 13.32
N LEU A 104 -6.57 -0.50 14.60
CA LEU A 104 -5.53 0.12 15.43
C LEU A 104 -4.46 -0.92 15.79
#